data_AF-C4K6J9-F1
#
_entry.id   AF-C4K6J9-F1
#
_cell.length_a   1.000
_cell.length_b   1.000
_cell.length_c   1.000
_cell.angle_alpha   90.00
_cell.angle_beta   90.00
_cell.angle_gamma   90.00
#
_symmetry.space_group_name_H-M   'P 1'
#
loop_
_entity.id
_entity.type
_entity.pdbx_description
1 polymer ?
#
loop_
_entity_poly.entity_id
_entity_poly.type
_entity_poly.pdbx_seq_one_letter_code
_entity_poly.pdbx_strand_id
1 'polypeptide(L)'
;MGQVAFDTLQATEDLETVGMSREHARAISLIVRRSHEVADVATKADIADVKRDIADVRKDLSAEIADVRKDLSAEIADVRKDMKIQSEKVDAQFADVRKDIDTRFEKVDAQFADIRKDMNNKLEKLGLSLTIKMGGMIGFLVVSIGLMLKYLR
;
A
#
# COMPACT_ATOMS: atom_id res chain seq x y z
N MET A 1 -14.83 42.42 35.91
CA MET A 1 -14.98 43.88 35.77
C MET A 1 -16.40 44.10 35.31
N GLY A 2 -17.28 44.55 36.23
CA GLY A 2 -18.70 44.75 35.95
C GLY A 2 -18.89 45.78 34.85
N GLN A 3 -19.98 45.66 34.09
CA GLN A 3 -20.54 46.80 33.38
C GLN A 3 -20.59 47.96 34.38
N VAL A 4 -19.84 49.03 34.11
CA VAL A 4 -20.03 50.27 34.86
C VAL A 4 -21.37 50.77 34.35
N ALA A 5 -22.42 50.50 35.12
CA ALA A 5 -23.75 51.00 34.81
C ALA A 5 -23.64 52.52 34.67
N PHE A 6 -24.21 53.08 33.60
CA PHE A 6 -24.21 54.52 33.39
C PHE A 6 -25.02 55.17 34.52
N ASP A 7 -24.33 55.86 35.43
CA ASP A 7 -24.96 56.55 36.54
C ASP A 7 -25.62 57.84 36.06
N THR A 8 -26.93 57.76 35.83
CA THR A 8 -27.72 58.90 35.36
C THR A 8 -27.76 60.05 36.36
N LEU A 9 -27.59 59.80 37.66
CA LEU A 9 -27.63 60.84 38.68
C LEU A 9 -26.31 61.62 38.65
N GLN A 10 -25.18 60.92 38.75
CA GLN A 10 -23.86 61.54 38.67
C GLN A 10 -23.69 62.31 37.35
N ALA A 11 -24.10 61.73 36.22
CA ALA A 11 -24.04 62.40 34.92
C ALA A 11 -24.91 63.66 34.86
N THR A 12 -26.06 63.68 35.56
CA THR A 12 -26.92 64.87 35.62
C THR A 12 -26.26 65.96 36.47
N GLU A 13 -25.68 65.61 37.62
CA GLU A 13 -24.98 66.54 38.51
C GLU A 13 -23.75 67.15 37.83
N ASP A 14 -22.93 66.34 37.15
CA ASP A 14 -21.76 66.80 36.39
C ASP A 14 -22.18 67.82 35.31
N LEU A 15 -23.30 67.60 34.62
CA LEU A 15 -23.84 68.51 33.61
C LEU A 15 -24.40 69.81 34.21
N GLU A 16 -24.96 69.79 35.42
CA GLU A 16 -25.37 71.00 36.14
C GLU A 16 -24.17 71.86 36.54
N THR A 17 -23.04 71.25 36.94
CA THR A 17 -21.82 72.00 37.34
C THR A 17 -21.20 72.83 36.21
N VAL A 18 -21.42 72.43 34.95
CA VAL A 18 -20.98 73.17 33.76
C VAL A 18 -22.02 74.19 33.26
N GLY A 19 -23.06 74.46 34.06
CA GLY A 19 -24.04 75.52 33.81
C GLY A 19 -25.26 75.10 32.99
N MET A 20 -25.48 73.79 32.79
CA MET A 20 -26.67 73.30 32.09
C MET A 20 -27.88 73.22 33.03
N SER A 21 -29.09 73.53 32.54
CA SER A 21 -30.28 73.42 33.38
C SER A 21 -30.58 71.96 33.72
N ARG A 22 -31.15 71.73 34.91
CA ARG A 22 -31.50 70.41 35.43
C ARG A 22 -32.38 69.59 34.48
N GLU A 23 -33.30 70.23 33.77
CA GLU A 23 -34.16 69.57 32.78
C GLU A 23 -33.35 69.05 31.59
N HIS A 24 -32.44 69.87 31.05
CA HIS A 24 -31.58 69.47 29.92
C HIS A 24 -30.56 68.41 30.33
N ALA A 25 -29.97 68.52 31.52
CA ALA A 25 -29.03 67.54 32.08
C ALA A 25 -29.66 66.16 32.23
N ARG A 26 -30.89 66.11 32.78
CA ARG A 26 -31.67 64.87 32.85
C ARG A 26 -32.04 64.32 31.48
N ALA A 27 -32.46 65.17 30.54
CA ALA A 27 -32.83 64.72 29.20
C ALA A 27 -31.64 64.05 28.50
N ILE A 28 -30.45 64.65 28.57
CA ILE A 28 -29.23 64.11 27.97
C ILE A 28 -28.78 62.82 28.66
N SER A 29 -28.77 62.76 30.00
CA SER A 29 -28.37 61.54 30.73
C SER A 29 -29.31 60.36 30.45
N LEU A 30 -30.62 60.61 30.32
CA LEU A 30 -31.60 59.58 29.95
C LEU A 30 -31.44 59.10 28.50
N ILE A 31 -31.14 59.99 27.56
CA ILE A 31 -30.86 59.63 26.17
C ILE A 31 -29.61 58.74 26.09
N VAL A 32 -28.53 59.10 26.78
CA VAL A 32 -27.29 58.31 26.81
C VAL A 32 -27.52 56.94 27.45
N ARG A 33 -28.22 56.86 28.59
CA ARG A 33 -28.57 55.57 29.22
C ARG A 33 -29.37 54.69 28.26
N ARG A 34 -30.40 55.24 27.62
CA ARG A 34 -31.25 54.50 26.68
C ARG A 34 -30.45 54.00 25.47
N SER A 35 -29.51 54.80 24.95
CA SER A 35 -28.62 54.37 23.86
C SER A 35 -27.73 53.18 24.26
N HIS A 36 -27.34 53.07 25.52
CA HIS A 36 -26.58 51.93 26.04
C HIS A 36 -27.45 50.71 26.41
N GLU A 37 -28.71 50.92 26.80
CA GLU A 37 -29.68 49.83 27.08
C GLU A 37 -30.20 49.15 25.81
N VAL A 38 -30.28 49.88 24.69
CA VAL A 38 -30.78 49.36 23.40
C VAL A 38 -29.66 48.65 22.61
N ALA A 39 -28.39 48.91 22.94
CA ALA A 39 -27.26 48.25 22.30
C ALA A 39 -27.02 46.88 22.97
N ASP A 40 -27.42 45.80 22.30
CA ASP A 40 -27.09 44.43 22.71
C ASP A 40 -25.59 44.17 22.49
N VAL A 41 -24.77 44.62 23.44
CA VAL A 41 -23.31 44.58 23.36
C VAL A 41 -22.76 43.43 24.18
N ALA A 42 -21.93 42.62 23.53
CA ALA A 42 -21.17 41.58 24.21
C ALA A 42 -20.31 42.19 25.33
N THR A 43 -20.41 41.58 26.51
CA THR A 43 -19.66 41.95 27.70
C THR A 43 -18.27 41.31 27.69
N LYS A 44 -17.42 41.74 28.62
CA LYS A 44 -16.13 41.07 28.85
C LYS A 44 -16.29 39.62 29.34
N ALA A 45 -17.43 39.26 29.92
CA ALA A 45 -17.71 37.88 30.33
C ALA A 45 -17.93 37.00 29.08
N ASP A 46 -18.73 37.46 28.12
CA ASP A 46 -18.96 36.75 26.86
C ASP A 46 -17.64 36.51 26.10
N ILE A 47 -16.76 37.52 26.07
CA ILE A 47 -15.42 37.36 25.48
C ILE A 47 -14.57 36.34 26.25
N ALA A 48 -14.67 36.30 27.59
CA ALA A 48 -13.95 35.33 28.41
C ALA A 48 -14.47 33.91 28.17
N ASP A 49 -15.78 33.74 27.98
CA ASP A 49 -16.42 32.46 27.70
C ASP A 49 -16.00 31.96 26.32
N VAL A 50 -16.10 32.80 25.27
CA VAL A 50 -15.60 32.47 23.93
C VAL A 50 -14.11 32.11 23.94
N LYS A 51 -13.28 32.78 24.75
CA LYS A 51 -11.86 32.42 24.90
C LYS A 51 -11.65 31.05 25.53
N ARG A 52 -12.51 30.64 26.46
CA ARG A 52 -12.47 29.29 27.04
C ARG A 52 -12.90 28.27 25.99
N ASP A 53 -13.99 28.50 25.28
CA ASP A 53 -14.47 27.62 24.21
C ASP A 53 -13.39 27.42 23.13
N ILE A 54 -12.72 28.50 22.71
CA ILE A 54 -11.60 28.42 21.76
C ILE A 54 -10.43 27.61 22.34
N ALA A 55 -10.12 27.76 23.62
CA ALA A 55 -9.05 27.01 24.26
C ALA A 55 -9.36 25.52 24.34
N ASP A 56 -10.61 25.17 24.63
CA ASP A 56 -11.10 23.80 24.70
C ASP A 56 -11.13 23.16 23.31
N VAL A 57 -11.70 23.82 22.29
CA VAL A 57 -11.66 23.34 20.90
C VAL A 57 -10.22 23.12 20.42
N ARG A 58 -9.29 24.03 20.76
CA ARG A 58 -7.88 23.86 20.40
C ARG A 58 -7.27 22.64 21.08
N LYS A 59 -7.62 22.37 22.33
CA LYS A 59 -7.15 21.21 23.08
C LYS A 59 -7.68 19.92 22.48
N ASP A 60 -8.98 19.87 22.19
CA ASP A 60 -9.64 18.71 21.59
C ASP A 60 -9.05 18.41 20.20
N LEU A 61 -8.91 19.42 19.35
CA LEU A 61 -8.28 19.24 18.04
C LEU A 61 -6.82 18.79 18.15
N SER A 62 -6.08 19.26 19.16
CA SER A 62 -4.71 18.80 19.38
C SER A 62 -4.66 17.33 19.80
N ALA A 63 -5.64 16.87 20.59
CA ALA A 63 -5.77 15.47 20.97
C ALA A 63 -6.15 14.60 19.77
N GLU A 64 -7.16 15.00 18.99
CA GLU A 64 -7.57 14.28 17.77
C GLU A 64 -6.42 14.17 16.75
N ILE A 65 -5.64 15.24 16.56
CA ILE A 65 -4.45 15.20 15.68
C ILE A 65 -3.41 14.21 16.22
N ALA A 66 -3.22 14.14 17.55
CA ALA A 66 -2.27 13.20 18.14
C ALA A 66 -2.73 11.75 17.96
N ASP A 67 -4.02 11.49 18.12
CA ASP A 67 -4.62 10.16 17.93
C ASP A 67 -4.53 9.72 16.46
N VAL A 68 -4.92 10.58 15.51
CA VAL A 68 -4.77 10.31 14.07
C VAL A 68 -3.31 10.04 13.69
N ARG A 69 -2.35 10.77 14.25
CA ARG A 69 -0.92 10.52 14.01
C ARG A 69 -0.47 9.16 14.55
N LYS A 70 -0.97 8.76 15.70
CA LYS A 70 -0.67 7.47 16.32
C LYS A 70 -1.24 6.33 15.47
N ASP A 71 -2.49 6.45 15.05
CA ASP A 71 -3.16 5.44 14.23
C ASP A 71 -2.47 5.29 12.87
N LEU A 72 -2.18 6.41 12.20
CA LEU A 72 -1.44 6.38 10.93
C LEU A 72 -0.03 5.78 11.08
N SER A 73 0.64 6.03 12.21
CA SER A 73 1.95 5.44 12.47
C SER A 73 1.86 3.92 12.65
N ALA A 74 0.79 3.42 13.29
CA ALA A 74 0.52 2.00 13.44
C ALA A 74 0.20 1.35 12.08
N GLU A 75 -0.68 1.95 11.28
CA GLU A 75 -1.02 1.46 9.94
C GLU A 75 0.21 1.40 9.02
N ILE A 76 1.08 2.42 9.05
CA ILE A 76 2.33 2.42 8.29
C ILE A 76 3.25 1.27 8.75
N ALA A 77 3.31 0.99 10.04
CA ALA A 77 4.12 -0.11 10.57
C ALA A 77 3.59 -1.48 10.11
N ASP A 78 2.27 -1.66 10.12
CA ASP A 78 1.61 -2.87 9.65
C ASP A 78 1.82 -3.09 8.14
N VAL A 79 1.63 -2.05 7.31
CA VAL A 79 1.90 -2.12 5.87
C VAL A 79 3.37 -2.49 5.60
N ARG A 80 4.33 -1.92 6.34
CA ARG A 80 5.75 -2.28 6.20
C ARG A 80 6.01 -3.74 6.55
N LYS A 81 5.34 -4.27 7.58
CA LYS A 81 5.45 -5.68 7.97
C LYS A 81 4.88 -6.58 6.87
N ASP A 82 3.71 -6.25 6.32
CA ASP A 82 3.09 -7.00 5.24
C ASP A 82 3.95 -6.99 3.98
N MET A 83 4.51 -5.84 3.60
CA MET A 83 5.45 -5.74 2.48
C MET A 83 6.69 -6.62 2.68
N LYS A 84 7.23 -6.69 3.90
CA LYS A 84 8.36 -7.57 4.22
C LYS A 84 7.99 -9.04 4.04
N ILE A 85 6.83 -9.45 4.57
CA ILE A 85 6.33 -10.83 4.43
C ILE A 85 6.11 -11.17 2.95
N GLN A 86 5.54 -10.25 2.16
CA GLN A 86 5.34 -10.46 0.73
C GLN A 86 6.67 -10.62 -0.02
N SER A 87 7.69 -9.82 0.32
CA SER A 87 9.04 -9.97 -0.25
C SER A 87 9.63 -11.33 0.07
N GLU A 88 9.59 -11.76 1.34
CA GLU A 88 10.09 -13.08 1.77
C GLU A 88 9.36 -14.22 1.05
N LYS A 89 8.04 -14.08 0.84
CA LYS A 89 7.25 -15.06 0.08
C LYS A 89 7.65 -15.11 -1.39
N VAL A 90 7.92 -13.98 -2.01
CA VAL A 90 8.39 -13.90 -3.41
C VAL A 90 9.77 -14.55 -3.54
N ASP A 91 10.69 -14.29 -2.61
CA ASP A 91 12.02 -14.92 -2.59
C ASP A 91 11.91 -16.45 -2.46
N ALA A 92 11.03 -16.94 -1.59
CA ALA A 92 10.75 -18.36 -1.45
C ALA A 92 10.18 -18.98 -2.73
N GLN A 93 9.25 -18.30 -3.41
CA GLN A 93 8.70 -18.75 -4.70
C GLN A 93 9.77 -18.79 -5.80
N PHE A 94 10.67 -17.79 -5.86
CA PHE A 94 11.78 -17.82 -6.81
C PHE A 94 12.75 -18.98 -6.55
N ALA A 95 13.04 -19.29 -5.28
CA ALA A 95 13.87 -20.43 -4.92
C ALA A 95 13.21 -21.76 -5.34
N ASP A 96 11.90 -21.89 -5.15
CA ASP A 96 11.13 -23.06 -5.56
C ASP A 96 11.13 -23.23 -7.08
N VAL A 97 10.86 -22.16 -7.84
CA VAL A 97 10.93 -22.19 -9.32
C VAL A 97 12.32 -22.58 -9.81
N ARG A 98 13.40 -22.10 -9.17
CA ARG A 98 14.77 -22.49 -9.54
C ARG A 98 15.00 -23.99 -9.34
N LYS A 99 14.56 -24.55 -8.21
CA LYS A 99 14.65 -25.98 -7.92
C LYS A 99 13.83 -26.82 -8.91
N ASP A 100 12.63 -26.35 -9.27
CA ASP A 100 11.78 -26.98 -10.28
C ASP A 100 12.46 -26.98 -11.66
N ILE A 101 13.14 -25.89 -12.02
CA ILE A 101 13.92 -25.79 -13.25
C ILE A 101 15.08 -26.80 -13.23
N ASP A 102 15.86 -26.86 -12.15
CA ASP A 102 16.98 -27.81 -12.01
C ASP A 102 16.48 -29.26 -12.16
N THR A 103 15.39 -29.60 -11.47
CA THR A 103 14.76 -30.93 -11.56
C THR A 103 14.30 -31.26 -12.98
N ARG A 104 13.74 -30.27 -13.70
CA ARG A 104 13.33 -30.46 -15.11
C ARG A 104 14.52 -30.65 -16.02
N PHE A 105 15.64 -29.95 -15.80
CA PHE A 105 16.86 -30.15 -16.56
C PHE A 105 17.46 -31.54 -16.34
N GLU A 106 17.54 -32.01 -15.09
CA GLU A 106 17.97 -33.38 -14.78
C GLU A 106 17.12 -34.42 -15.51
N LYS A 107 15.79 -34.22 -15.53
CA LYS A 107 14.87 -35.11 -16.26
C LYS A 107 15.09 -35.07 -17.77
N VAL A 108 15.38 -33.90 -18.33
CA VAL A 108 15.71 -33.73 -19.76
C VAL A 108 17.02 -34.46 -20.08
N ASP A 109 18.05 -34.31 -19.25
CA ASP A 109 19.34 -35.01 -19.42
C ASP A 109 19.16 -36.54 -19.38
N ALA A 110 18.35 -37.04 -18.45
CA ALA A 110 17.99 -38.45 -18.38
C ALA A 110 17.29 -38.94 -19.66
N GLN A 111 16.32 -38.16 -20.18
CA GLN A 111 15.65 -38.49 -21.44
C GLN A 111 16.63 -38.52 -22.63
N PHE A 112 17.58 -37.58 -22.69
CA PHE A 112 18.62 -37.58 -23.73
C PHE A 112 19.56 -38.78 -23.61
N ALA A 113 19.88 -39.23 -22.40
CA ALA A 113 20.67 -40.43 -22.17
C ALA A 113 19.92 -41.69 -22.65
N ASP A 114 18.62 -41.78 -22.34
CA ASP A 114 17.76 -42.89 -22.78
C ASP A 114 17.62 -42.92 -24.31
N ILE A 115 17.41 -41.78 -24.96
CA ILE A 115 17.36 -41.68 -26.43
C ILE A 115 18.68 -42.15 -27.06
N ARG A 116 19.83 -41.72 -26.52
CA ARG A 116 21.15 -42.17 -26.99
C ARG A 116 21.31 -43.69 -26.85
N LYS A 117 20.86 -44.26 -25.73
CA LYS A 117 20.89 -45.71 -25.50
C LYS A 117 19.99 -46.46 -26.48
N ASP A 118 18.75 -46.01 -26.69
CA ASP A 118 17.84 -46.62 -27.66
C ASP A 118 18.39 -46.56 -29.09
N MET A 119 18.99 -45.42 -29.47
CA MET A 119 19.63 -45.26 -30.78
C MET A 119 20.79 -46.24 -30.97
N ASN A 120 21.68 -46.37 -29.99
CA ASN A 120 22.78 -47.34 -30.04
C ASN A 120 22.25 -48.78 -30.19
N ASN A 121 21.24 -49.17 -29.41
CA ASN A 121 20.63 -50.50 -29.50
C ASN A 121 20.00 -50.75 -30.88
N LYS A 122 19.35 -49.76 -31.48
CA LYS A 122 18.79 -49.86 -32.84
C LYS A 122 19.88 -50.00 -33.89
N LEU A 123 20.97 -49.24 -33.79
CA LEU A 123 22.11 -49.33 -34.69
C LEU A 123 22.78 -50.71 -34.61
N GLU A 124 22.97 -51.27 -33.43
CA GLU A 124 23.50 -52.64 -33.25
C GLU A 124 22.59 -53.69 -33.89
N LYS A 125 21.27 -53.63 -33.65
CA LYS A 125 20.30 -54.55 -34.26
C LYS A 125 20.28 -54.45 -35.79
N LEU A 126 20.37 -53.23 -36.33
CA LEU A 126 20.49 -53.01 -37.77
C LEU A 126 21.78 -53.61 -38.31
N GLY A 127 22.91 -53.39 -37.63
CA GLY A 127 24.20 -53.98 -37.97
C GLY A 127 24.15 -55.51 -38.03
N LEU A 128 23.64 -56.15 -36.97
CA LEU A 128 23.49 -57.60 -36.92
C LEU A 128 22.59 -58.15 -38.04
N SER A 129 21.45 -57.49 -38.28
CA SER A 129 20.51 -57.88 -39.34
C SER A 129 21.16 -57.80 -40.73
N LEU A 130 21.93 -56.75 -40.99
CA LEU A 130 22.69 -56.60 -42.23
C LEU A 130 23.75 -57.69 -42.37
N THR A 131 24.52 -57.97 -41.32
CA THR A 131 25.54 -59.03 -41.33
C THR A 131 24.92 -60.41 -41.62
N ILE A 132 23.82 -60.76 -40.95
CA ILE A 132 23.12 -62.02 -41.17
C ILE A 132 22.62 -62.13 -42.62
N LYS A 133 21.98 -61.07 -43.14
CA LYS A 133 21.47 -61.05 -44.54
C LYS A 133 22.60 -61.18 -45.56
N MET A 134 23.69 -60.44 -45.38
CA MET A 134 24.86 -60.50 -46.27
C MET A 134 25.53 -61.88 -46.23
N GLY A 135 25.69 -62.47 -45.05
CA GLY A 135 26.24 -63.82 -44.89
C GLY A 135 25.40 -64.89 -45.60
N GLY A 136 24.07 -64.80 -45.49
CA GLY A 136 23.14 -65.66 -46.22
C GLY A 136 23.27 -65.52 -47.74
N MET A 137 23.37 -64.29 -48.26
CA MET A 137 23.56 -64.04 -49.69
C MET A 137 24.89 -64.57 -50.22
N ILE A 138 26.00 -64.34 -49.50
CA ILE A 138 27.32 -64.85 -49.88
C ILE A 138 27.31 -66.38 -49.87
N GLY A 139 26.73 -67.00 -48.84
CA GLY A 139 26.57 -68.46 -48.77
C GLY A 139 25.81 -69.01 -49.98
N PHE A 140 24.69 -68.38 -50.34
CA PHE A 140 23.92 -68.75 -51.53
C PHE A 140 24.74 -68.60 -52.83
N LEU A 141 25.42 -67.47 -53.01
CA LEU A 141 26.26 -67.21 -54.19
C LEU A 141 27.38 -68.26 -54.34
N VAL A 142 28.07 -68.61 -53.25
CA VAL A 142 29.13 -69.62 -53.25
C VAL A 142 28.59 -71.00 -53.64
N VAL A 143 27.45 -71.42 -53.08
CA VAL A 143 26.79 -72.69 -53.45
C VAL A 143 26.41 -72.69 -54.94
N SER A 144 25.83 -71.59 -55.42
CA SER A 144 25.39 -71.43 -56.80
C SER A 144 26.54 -71.56 -57.80
N ILE A 145 27.66 -70.89 -57.53
CA ILE A 145 28.87 -70.95 -58.35
C ILE A 145 29.49 -72.37 -58.32
N GLY A 146 29.54 -73.00 -57.15
CA GLY A 146 30.06 -74.36 -56.99
C GLY A 146 29.27 -75.39 -57.80
N LEU A 147 27.93 -75.28 -57.82
CA LEU A 147 27.08 -76.12 -58.65
C LEU A 147 27.35 -75.90 -60.14
N MET A 148 27.44 -74.64 -60.61
CA MET A 148 27.77 -74.34 -62.02
C MET A 148 29.10 -74.96 -62.46
N LEU A 149 30.16 -74.84 -61.65
CA LEU A 149 31.47 -75.42 -61.96
C LEU A 149 31.46 -76.95 -62.05
N LYS A 150 30.59 -77.63 -61.27
CA LYS A 150 30.43 -79.09 -61.35
C LYS A 150 29.75 -79.54 -62.65
N TYR A 151 28.85 -78.74 -63.21
CA TYR A 151 28.19 -79.03 -64.48
C TYR A 151 29.07 -78.78 -65.72
N LEU A 152 30.17 -78.01 -65.58
CA LEU A 152 31.10 -77.68 -66.67
C LEU A 152 32.30 -78.66 -66.81
N ARG A 153 32.43 -79.66 -65.94
CA ARG A 153 33.46 -80.72 -66.02
C ARG A 153 32.83 -82.05 -66.39
#